data_AF-A0A9P6JFM2-F1
#
_entry.id   AF-A0A9P6JFM2-F1
#
_cell.length_a   1.000
_cell.length_b   1.000
_cell.length_c   1.000
_cell.angle_alpha   90.00
_cell.angle_beta   90.00
_cell.angle_gamma   90.00
#
_symmetry.space_group_name_H-M   'P 1'
#
loop_
_entity.id
_entity.type
_entity.pdbx_description
1 polymer ?
#
loop_
_entity_poly.entity_id
_entity_poly.type
_entity_poly.pdbx_seq_one_letter_code
_entity_poly.pdbx_strand_id
1 'polypeptide(L)'
;MTVEDFGTAIGLTAQILRPIDPVRVCGYMRQALESLVVALEGIPEVPVVEVEVLPPEERTLLLYKWNSVETDYPQYQTIHGLFEEQVKRAPESIAVVYEDQELSYSELNTHANVLAHYLIGLGVQPDTRVVICVERSLAMVIGTMAILKAGGAYVPLDPAYASERLRDTLIDAGPSIVIADKAGRMTLGDEVLSSVTVVDPNMLLSTLDGSKRSSNGRATLDRICSNPEVPGLTSRHLAYVIYTSGSTGKPKGVMVEHQGVVNLVMSRPDVFGLNASSRAILFFSFGFDACALIMFMTLGFGASLHVLSDRIRYDQNQLWDYMEQNYITQAILTPTVLQSNERLRVLSTPLTLIIVGEAFPAALIQALQPLIPNGRIVNDYGPTETAVSAIAWQCPKNFNGEIVPIGRPIANKRIYLLGRHRKPVPLGA
;
A
#
# COMPACT_ATOMS: atom_id res chain seq x y z
N MET A 1 -32.18 -31.80 6.71
CA MET A 1 -31.52 -32.85 5.91
C MET A 1 -32.18 -34.16 6.27
N THR A 2 -32.47 -34.98 5.27
CA THR A 2 -33.06 -36.32 5.43
C THR A 2 -32.01 -37.35 5.05
N VAL A 3 -31.95 -38.43 5.80
CA VAL A 3 -31.05 -39.57 5.55
C VAL A 3 -31.93 -40.76 5.21
N GLU A 4 -31.65 -41.39 4.07
CA GLU A 4 -32.36 -42.57 3.58
C GLU A 4 -31.42 -43.77 3.71
N ASP A 5 -31.86 -44.83 4.37
CA ASP A 5 -31.06 -46.06 4.52
C ASP A 5 -31.59 -47.12 3.55
N PHE A 6 -30.73 -47.54 2.63
CA PHE A 6 -31.02 -48.59 1.64
C PHE A 6 -30.37 -49.93 2.01
N GLY A 7 -29.89 -50.07 3.25
CA GLY A 7 -29.22 -51.27 3.80
C GLY A 7 -27.75 -51.37 3.42
N THR A 8 -27.41 -51.21 2.13
CA THR A 8 -26.03 -51.22 1.63
C THR A 8 -25.51 -49.84 1.23
N ALA A 9 -26.36 -48.81 1.32
CA ALA A 9 -26.03 -47.45 0.93
C ALA A 9 -26.87 -46.46 1.74
N ILE A 10 -26.35 -45.24 1.90
CA ILE A 10 -27.04 -44.13 2.55
C ILE A 10 -27.30 -43.03 1.51
N GLY A 11 -28.54 -42.57 1.40
CA GLY A 11 -28.95 -41.39 0.65
C GLY A 11 -28.97 -40.14 1.52
N LEU A 12 -28.56 -39.00 0.97
CA LEU A 12 -28.57 -37.70 1.66
C LEU A 12 -29.40 -36.68 0.86
N THR A 13 -30.48 -36.20 1.46
CA THR A 13 -31.38 -35.20 0.87
C THR A 13 -31.31 -33.89 1.68
N ALA A 14 -30.76 -32.84 1.08
CA ALA A 14 -30.70 -31.51 1.71
C ALA A 14 -31.94 -30.66 1.36
N GLN A 15 -32.60 -30.13 2.39
CA GLN A 15 -33.55 -29.03 2.28
C GLN A 15 -32.85 -27.76 2.76
N ILE A 16 -32.80 -26.74 1.92
CA ILE A 16 -31.96 -25.55 2.09
C ILE A 16 -32.65 -24.30 1.54
N LEU A 17 -32.32 -23.17 2.15
CA LEU A 17 -32.69 -21.84 1.69
C LEU A 17 -31.62 -21.32 0.73
N ARG A 18 -32.05 -20.69 -0.37
CA ARG A 18 -31.14 -19.96 -1.27
C ARG A 18 -30.43 -18.85 -0.47
N PRO A 19 -29.14 -18.56 -0.76
CA PRO A 19 -28.37 -18.98 -1.93
C PRO A 19 -27.50 -20.23 -1.73
N ILE A 20 -27.70 -21.02 -0.66
CA ILE A 20 -26.85 -22.18 -0.36
C ILE A 20 -27.05 -23.28 -1.43
N ASP A 21 -25.95 -23.89 -1.88
CA ASP A 21 -25.97 -25.00 -2.83
C ASP A 21 -26.26 -26.34 -2.12
N PRO A 22 -27.36 -27.05 -2.47
CA PRO A 22 -27.75 -28.29 -1.77
C PRO A 22 -26.72 -29.40 -1.97
N VAL A 23 -26.13 -29.46 -3.17
CA VAL A 23 -25.16 -30.48 -3.53
C VAL A 23 -23.91 -30.32 -2.67
N ARG A 24 -23.51 -29.08 -2.40
CA ARG A 24 -22.35 -28.78 -1.57
C ARG A 24 -22.58 -29.19 -0.11
N VAL A 25 -23.76 -28.90 0.44
CA VAL A 25 -24.13 -29.33 1.81
C VAL A 25 -24.16 -30.86 1.94
N CYS A 26 -24.74 -31.56 0.96
CA CYS A 26 -24.68 -33.02 0.92
C CYS A 26 -23.22 -33.52 0.81
N GLY A 27 -22.39 -32.84 0.02
CA GLY A 27 -20.96 -33.14 -0.12
C GLY A 27 -20.19 -33.03 1.20
N TYR A 28 -20.45 -31.97 1.99
CA TYR A 28 -19.86 -31.80 3.32
C TYR A 28 -20.28 -32.92 4.28
N MET A 29 -21.56 -33.26 4.29
CA MET A 29 -22.07 -34.34 5.15
C MET A 29 -21.47 -35.70 4.77
N ARG A 30 -21.39 -35.99 3.45
CA ARG A 30 -20.73 -37.20 2.96
C ARG A 30 -19.28 -37.27 3.41
N GLN A 31 -18.51 -36.19 3.20
CA GLN A 31 -17.09 -36.15 3.61
C GLN A 31 -16.92 -36.33 5.12
N ALA A 32 -17.79 -35.72 5.92
CA ALA A 32 -17.76 -35.86 7.38
C ALA A 32 -18.04 -37.31 7.82
N LEU A 33 -19.02 -37.97 7.21
CA LEU A 33 -19.35 -39.38 7.49
C LEU A 33 -18.19 -40.31 7.09
N GLU A 34 -17.63 -40.13 5.89
CA GLU A 34 -16.45 -40.88 5.43
C GLU A 34 -15.27 -40.71 6.38
N SER A 35 -14.98 -39.47 6.80
CA SER A 35 -13.89 -39.17 7.73
C SER A 35 -14.14 -39.75 9.13
N LEU A 36 -15.39 -39.78 9.58
CA LEU A 36 -15.77 -40.40 10.86
C LEU A 36 -15.57 -41.91 10.83
N VAL A 37 -15.97 -42.59 9.75
CA VAL A 37 -15.77 -44.04 9.59
C VAL A 37 -14.28 -44.37 9.64
N VAL A 38 -13.46 -43.64 8.88
CA VAL A 38 -11.99 -43.81 8.89
C VAL A 38 -11.42 -43.60 10.29
N ALA A 39 -11.87 -42.58 11.01
CA ALA A 39 -11.42 -42.34 12.38
C ALA A 39 -11.82 -43.48 13.33
N LEU A 40 -13.07 -43.96 13.27
CA LEU A 40 -13.55 -45.05 14.12
C LEU A 40 -12.85 -46.39 13.83
N GLU A 41 -12.50 -46.67 12.58
CA GLU A 41 -11.79 -47.89 12.19
C GLU A 41 -10.28 -47.84 12.51
N GLY A 42 -9.67 -46.65 12.47
CA GLY A 42 -8.22 -46.48 12.63
C GLY A 42 -7.79 -46.00 14.01
N ILE A 43 -8.33 -44.86 14.46
CA ILE A 43 -7.93 -44.15 15.69
C ILE A 43 -9.18 -43.49 16.33
N PRO A 44 -9.97 -44.24 17.11
CA PRO A 44 -11.26 -43.77 17.60
C PRO A 44 -11.15 -42.63 18.63
N GLU A 45 -9.97 -42.37 19.21
CA GLU A 45 -9.77 -41.22 20.10
C GLU A 45 -9.56 -39.88 19.37
N VAL A 46 -9.60 -39.85 18.02
CA VAL A 46 -9.50 -38.61 17.26
C VAL A 46 -10.57 -37.61 17.73
N PRO A 47 -10.19 -36.38 18.15
CA PRO A 47 -11.16 -35.38 18.53
C PRO A 47 -12.13 -35.09 17.38
N VAL A 48 -13.42 -34.97 17.69
CA VAL A 48 -14.47 -34.69 16.68
C VAL A 48 -14.16 -33.43 15.84
N VAL A 49 -13.45 -32.46 16.41
CA VAL A 49 -13.03 -31.24 15.73
C VAL A 49 -12.00 -31.47 14.61
N GLU A 50 -11.31 -32.61 14.61
CA GLU A 50 -10.36 -32.99 13.56
C GLU A 50 -10.98 -33.78 12.41
N VAL A 51 -12.26 -34.16 12.53
CA VAL A 51 -13.02 -34.79 11.45
C VAL A 51 -13.08 -33.82 10.26
N GLU A 52 -12.53 -34.24 9.12
CA GLU A 52 -12.51 -33.41 7.92
C GLU A 52 -13.91 -33.32 7.32
N VAL A 53 -14.37 -32.10 7.12
CA VAL A 53 -15.71 -31.80 6.56
C VAL A 53 -15.58 -31.27 5.14
N LEU A 54 -14.43 -30.70 4.77
CA LEU A 54 -14.22 -30.17 3.43
C LEU A 54 -13.85 -31.29 2.46
N PRO A 55 -14.61 -31.46 1.37
CA PRO A 55 -14.24 -32.37 0.29
C PRO A 55 -12.82 -32.05 -0.22
N PRO A 56 -12.01 -33.06 -0.55
CA PRO A 56 -10.62 -32.87 -0.99
C PRO A 56 -10.46 -31.87 -2.14
N GLU A 57 -11.41 -31.83 -3.06
CA GLU A 57 -11.41 -30.91 -4.20
C GLU A 57 -11.60 -29.45 -3.75
N GLU A 58 -12.56 -29.19 -2.86
CA GLU A 58 -12.80 -27.84 -2.31
C GLU A 58 -11.63 -27.40 -1.42
N ARG A 59 -11.10 -28.31 -0.60
CA ARG A 59 -9.89 -28.05 0.18
C ARG A 59 -8.70 -27.66 -0.71
N THR A 60 -8.52 -28.38 -1.83
CA THR A 60 -7.46 -28.07 -2.80
C THR A 60 -7.68 -26.72 -3.47
N LEU A 61 -8.95 -26.38 -3.78
CA LEU A 61 -9.32 -25.09 -4.35
C LEU A 61 -8.95 -23.94 -3.40
N LEU A 62 -9.38 -24.02 -2.14
CA LEU A 62 -9.21 -23.00 -1.11
C LEU A 62 -7.75 -22.81 -0.70
N LEU A 63 -6.99 -23.89 -0.55
CA LEU A 63 -5.61 -23.82 -0.06
C LEU A 63 -4.62 -23.48 -1.16
N TYR A 64 -4.81 -24.00 -2.37
CA TYR A 64 -3.80 -23.97 -3.43
C TYR A 64 -4.27 -23.23 -4.67
N LYS A 65 -5.37 -23.65 -5.31
CA LYS A 65 -5.73 -23.12 -6.64
C LYS A 65 -6.03 -21.61 -6.63
N TRP A 66 -6.75 -21.10 -5.63
CA TRP A 66 -7.01 -19.66 -5.51
C TRP A 66 -5.81 -18.84 -5.02
N ASN A 67 -4.80 -19.51 -4.47
CA ASN A 67 -3.56 -18.90 -4.00
C ASN A 67 -2.39 -19.09 -4.98
N SER A 68 -2.65 -19.66 -6.16
CA SER A 68 -1.65 -19.90 -7.22
C SER A 68 -1.40 -18.60 -8.00
N VAL A 69 -0.84 -17.61 -7.31
CA VAL A 69 -0.55 -16.26 -7.82
C VAL A 69 0.94 -15.93 -7.74
N GLU A 70 1.80 -16.95 -7.72
CA GLU A 70 3.23 -16.77 -7.80
C GLU A 70 3.62 -16.08 -9.11
N THR A 71 4.41 -15.02 -9.03
CA THR A 71 4.84 -14.24 -10.20
C THR A 71 6.27 -13.74 -9.98
N ASP A 72 7.12 -13.91 -10.99
CA ASP A 72 8.49 -13.40 -10.95
C ASP A 72 8.52 -11.88 -10.86
N TYR A 73 9.36 -11.37 -9.98
CA TYR A 73 9.56 -9.94 -9.77
C TYR A 73 11.01 -9.70 -9.31
N PRO A 74 11.55 -8.47 -9.41
CA PRO A 74 12.91 -8.12 -8.98
C PRO A 74 13.06 -8.16 -7.45
N GLN A 75 12.90 -9.34 -6.83
CA GLN A 75 12.80 -9.55 -5.39
C GLN A 75 14.03 -9.15 -4.56
N TYR A 76 15.17 -8.93 -5.22
CA TYR A 76 16.43 -8.49 -4.61
C TYR A 76 16.66 -6.98 -4.71
N GLN A 77 15.81 -6.26 -5.45
CA GLN A 77 15.91 -4.81 -5.55
C GLN A 77 15.30 -4.12 -4.33
N THR A 78 15.82 -2.93 -4.04
CA THR A 78 15.19 -1.97 -3.14
C THR A 78 14.18 -1.13 -3.89
N ILE A 79 13.27 -0.47 -3.17
CA ILE A 79 12.25 0.36 -3.82
C ILE A 79 12.85 1.61 -4.48
N HIS A 80 13.87 2.21 -3.87
CA HIS A 80 14.61 3.32 -4.50
C HIS A 80 15.43 2.84 -5.70
N GLY A 81 15.86 1.57 -5.74
CA GLY A 81 16.48 0.96 -6.91
C GLY A 81 15.56 0.97 -8.14
N LEU A 82 14.27 0.63 -7.97
CA LEU A 82 13.28 0.74 -9.06
C LEU A 82 13.16 2.18 -9.57
N PHE A 83 13.15 3.15 -8.66
CA PHE A 83 13.13 4.57 -9.02
C PHE A 83 14.39 4.98 -9.80
N GLU A 84 15.57 4.57 -9.35
CA GLU A 84 16.84 4.88 -10.01
C GLU A 84 16.92 4.31 -11.44
N GLU A 85 16.32 3.15 -11.68
CA GLU A 85 16.18 2.62 -13.04
C GLU A 85 15.29 3.50 -13.92
N GLN A 86 14.22 4.10 -13.37
CA GLN A 86 13.42 5.08 -14.11
C GLN A 86 14.18 6.38 -14.38
N VAL A 87 15.02 6.83 -13.43
CA VAL A 87 15.90 8.00 -13.63
C VAL A 87 16.84 7.78 -14.81
N LYS A 88 17.41 6.58 -14.97
CA LYS A 88 18.25 6.23 -16.12
C LYS A 88 17.46 6.19 -17.43
N ARG A 89 16.22 5.71 -17.37
CA ARG A 89 15.37 5.49 -18.55
C ARG A 89 14.79 6.80 -19.11
N ALA A 90 14.33 7.69 -18.24
CA ALA A 90 13.61 8.91 -18.62
C ALA A 90 13.92 10.07 -17.66
N PRO A 91 15.17 10.58 -17.63
CA PRO A 91 15.62 11.56 -16.65
C PRO A 91 14.83 12.87 -16.66
N GLU A 92 14.43 13.33 -17.85
CA GLU A 92 13.73 14.60 -18.06
C GLU A 92 12.20 14.50 -17.93
N SER A 93 11.66 13.30 -17.69
CA SER A 93 10.23 13.16 -17.42
C SER A 93 9.89 13.74 -16.05
N ILE A 94 8.70 14.33 -15.93
CA ILE A 94 8.22 14.90 -14.66
C ILE A 94 7.92 13.77 -13.68
N ALA A 95 8.58 13.78 -12.53
CA ALA A 95 8.41 12.80 -11.46
C ALA A 95 7.40 13.26 -10.42
N VAL A 96 7.48 14.52 -9.99
CA VAL A 96 6.66 15.06 -8.90
C VAL A 96 6.19 16.46 -9.24
N VAL A 97 4.92 16.74 -8.94
CA VAL A 97 4.30 18.05 -9.06
C VAL A 97 3.72 18.45 -7.70
N TYR A 98 3.97 19.68 -7.26
CA TYR A 98 3.33 20.28 -6.10
C TYR A 98 3.07 21.76 -6.37
N GLU A 99 1.79 22.15 -6.38
CA GLU A 99 1.36 23.49 -6.78
C GLU A 99 1.95 23.87 -8.15
N ASP A 100 2.64 25.01 -8.25
CA ASP A 100 3.27 25.48 -9.49
C ASP A 100 4.71 24.96 -9.68
N GLN A 101 5.16 24.02 -8.85
CA GLN A 101 6.51 23.47 -8.88
C GLN A 101 6.49 22.04 -9.42
N GLU A 102 7.48 21.72 -10.23
CA GLU A 102 7.70 20.39 -10.80
C GLU A 102 9.16 19.98 -10.63
N LEU A 103 9.40 18.69 -10.44
CA LEU A 103 10.73 18.10 -10.51
C LEU A 103 10.73 16.97 -11.53
N SER A 104 11.74 16.96 -12.38
CA SER A 104 12.05 15.80 -13.21
C SER A 104 12.54 14.62 -12.36
N TYR A 105 12.61 13.43 -12.96
CA TYR A 105 13.23 12.26 -12.33
C TYR A 105 14.71 12.53 -11.97
N SER A 106 15.47 13.20 -12.84
CA SER A 106 16.88 13.52 -12.58
C SER A 106 17.06 14.56 -11.46
N GLU A 107 16.19 15.57 -11.39
CA GLU A 107 16.21 16.58 -10.34
C GLU A 107 15.82 16.01 -8.98
N LEU A 108 14.72 15.25 -8.91
CA LEU A 108 14.30 14.55 -7.70
C LEU A 108 15.41 13.61 -7.19
N ASN A 109 16.02 12.84 -8.10
CA ASN A 109 17.10 11.93 -7.74
C ASN A 109 18.31 12.68 -7.19
N THR A 110 18.70 13.78 -7.82
CA THR A 110 19.83 14.61 -7.38
C THR A 110 19.58 15.19 -5.99
N HIS A 111 18.40 15.76 -5.77
CA HIS A 111 18.02 16.32 -4.47
C HIS A 111 18.01 15.23 -3.38
N ALA A 112 17.45 14.06 -3.68
CA ALA A 112 17.42 12.94 -2.76
C ALA A 112 18.82 12.38 -2.47
N ASN A 113 19.71 12.32 -3.46
CA ASN A 113 21.09 11.86 -3.29
C ASN A 113 21.89 12.77 -2.36
N VAL A 114 21.78 14.09 -2.52
CA VAL A 114 22.49 15.05 -1.67
C VAL A 114 22.09 14.88 -0.21
N LEU A 115 20.78 14.79 0.05
CA LEU A 115 20.28 14.55 1.40
C LEU A 115 20.65 13.14 1.91
N ALA A 116 20.65 12.12 1.05
CA ALA A 116 21.05 10.76 1.43
C ALA A 116 22.52 10.69 1.87
N HIS A 117 23.45 11.31 1.14
CA HIS A 117 24.86 11.38 1.53
C HIS A 117 25.06 12.11 2.87
N TYR A 118 24.27 13.16 3.10
CA TYR A 118 24.29 13.85 4.38
C TYR A 118 23.80 12.95 5.53
N LEU A 119 22.69 12.23 5.32
CA LEU A 119 22.15 11.27 6.29
C LEU A 119 23.13 10.12 6.57
N ILE A 120 23.83 9.59 5.55
CA ILE A 120 24.90 8.60 5.73
C ILE A 120 26.02 9.18 6.60
N GLY A 121 26.42 10.43 6.37
CA GLY A 121 27.41 11.14 7.19
C GLY A 121 26.99 11.32 8.66
N LEU A 122 25.68 11.36 8.94
CA LEU A 122 25.11 11.38 10.29
C LEU A 122 24.98 9.98 10.91
N GLY A 123 25.35 8.91 10.17
CA GLY A 123 25.36 7.54 10.67
C GLY A 123 24.12 6.72 10.33
N VAL A 124 23.31 7.13 9.35
CA VAL A 124 22.24 6.26 8.82
C VAL A 124 22.87 5.02 8.17
N GLN A 125 22.36 3.86 8.58
CA GLN A 125 22.73 2.53 8.08
C GLN A 125 21.45 1.68 7.87
N PRO A 126 21.52 0.51 7.23
CA PRO A 126 20.37 -0.38 7.08
C PRO A 126 19.57 -0.58 8.38
N ASP A 127 18.24 -0.58 8.27
CA ASP A 127 17.25 -0.64 9.37
C ASP A 127 17.25 0.55 10.37
N THR A 128 18.07 1.58 10.13
CA THR A 128 17.99 2.83 10.91
C THR A 128 16.65 3.51 10.65
N ARG A 129 15.87 3.72 11.71
CA ARG A 129 14.61 4.46 11.64
C ARG A 129 14.90 5.96 11.62
N VAL A 130 14.48 6.63 10.55
CA VAL A 130 14.54 8.09 10.43
C VAL A 130 13.12 8.61 10.41
N VAL A 131 12.75 9.38 11.44
CA VAL A 131 11.44 10.03 11.48
C VAL A 131 11.44 11.20 10.50
N ILE A 132 10.35 11.34 9.74
CA ILE A 132 10.14 12.47 8.85
C ILE A 132 8.79 13.10 9.16
N CYS A 133 8.81 14.36 9.58
CA CYS A 133 7.63 15.15 9.93
C CYS A 133 7.68 16.49 9.20
N VAL A 134 7.00 16.55 8.05
CA VAL A 134 7.04 17.70 7.15
C VAL A 134 5.66 17.92 6.53
N GLU A 135 5.38 19.15 6.15
CA GLU A 135 4.21 19.49 5.36
C GLU A 135 4.31 18.90 3.94
N ARG A 136 3.15 18.73 3.32
CA ARG A 136 3.04 18.27 1.93
C ARG A 136 3.80 19.23 1.04
N SER A 137 4.79 18.72 0.34
CA SER A 137 5.73 19.51 -0.45
C SER A 137 6.59 18.58 -1.31
N LEU A 138 7.40 19.15 -2.21
CA LEU A 138 8.46 18.41 -2.87
C LEU A 138 9.47 17.83 -1.86
N ALA A 139 9.75 18.57 -0.77
CA ALA A 139 10.66 18.16 0.29
C ALA A 139 10.23 16.88 1.02
N MET A 140 8.91 16.63 1.11
CA MET A 140 8.37 15.37 1.63
C MET A 140 8.80 14.17 0.79
N VAL A 141 8.70 14.27 -0.55
CA VAL A 141 9.11 13.19 -1.45
C VAL A 141 10.62 13.06 -1.49
N ILE A 142 11.35 14.18 -1.56
CA ILE A 142 12.82 14.21 -1.50
C ILE A 142 13.32 13.53 -0.22
N GLY A 143 12.79 13.91 0.95
CA GLY A 143 13.17 13.35 2.25
C GLY A 143 12.90 11.85 2.34
N THR A 144 11.74 11.41 1.85
CA THR A 144 11.39 9.98 1.79
C THR A 144 12.40 9.20 0.95
N MET A 145 12.68 9.68 -0.27
CA MET A 145 13.62 9.02 -1.18
C MET A 145 15.05 9.06 -0.63
N ALA A 146 15.45 10.15 0.02
CA ALA A 146 16.77 10.30 0.62
C ALA A 146 17.01 9.32 1.78
N ILE A 147 16.02 9.12 2.66
CA ILE A 147 16.09 8.13 3.75
C ILE A 147 16.31 6.73 3.17
N LEU A 148 15.50 6.36 2.17
CA LEU A 148 15.59 5.05 1.52
C LEU A 148 16.95 4.84 0.85
N LYS A 149 17.47 5.86 0.16
CA LYS A 149 18.79 5.84 -0.50
C LYS A 149 19.95 5.79 0.51
N ALA A 150 19.79 6.39 1.69
CA ALA A 150 20.73 6.24 2.79
C ALA A 150 20.69 4.85 3.44
N GLY A 151 19.75 3.99 3.04
CA GLY A 151 19.52 2.65 3.59
C GLY A 151 18.61 2.64 4.83
N GLY A 152 18.13 3.79 5.28
CA GLY A 152 17.24 3.89 6.43
C GLY A 152 15.78 3.55 6.07
N ALA A 153 15.00 3.29 7.11
CA ALA A 153 13.55 3.14 7.04
C ALA A 153 12.88 4.45 7.48
N TYR A 154 12.00 5.01 6.66
CA TYR A 154 11.32 6.24 7.03
C TYR A 154 10.14 5.95 7.97
N VAL A 155 9.94 6.82 8.95
CA VAL A 155 8.80 6.80 9.87
C VAL A 155 8.00 8.08 9.64
N PRO A 156 6.91 8.03 8.86
CA PRO A 156 6.19 9.24 8.45
C PRO A 156 5.27 9.75 9.56
N LEU A 157 5.42 11.02 9.90
CA LEU A 157 4.54 11.76 10.80
C LEU A 157 3.92 12.94 10.05
N ASP A 158 2.59 13.04 10.09
CA ASP A 158 1.88 14.12 9.42
C ASP A 158 1.62 15.27 10.42
N PRO A 159 2.23 16.46 10.24
CA PRO A 159 2.11 17.56 11.19
C PRO A 159 0.68 18.13 11.29
N ALA A 160 -0.24 17.75 10.40
CA ALA A 160 -1.64 18.16 10.47
C ALA A 160 -2.43 17.48 11.62
N TYR A 161 -1.86 16.47 12.28
CA TYR A 161 -2.51 15.71 13.36
C TYR A 161 -2.06 16.12 14.77
N ALA A 162 -2.80 15.67 15.78
CA ALA A 162 -2.56 16.01 17.19
C ALA A 162 -1.13 15.69 17.66
N SER A 163 -0.48 16.68 18.26
CA SER A 163 0.94 16.63 18.64
C SER A 163 1.26 15.55 19.69
N GLU A 164 0.36 15.27 20.64
CA GLU A 164 0.59 14.25 21.69
C GLU A 164 0.83 12.86 21.08
N ARG A 165 -0.02 12.44 20.15
CA ARG A 165 0.12 11.14 19.48
C ARG A 165 1.41 11.06 18.64
N LEU A 166 1.80 12.16 17.99
CA LEU A 166 3.03 12.21 17.19
C LEU A 166 4.27 12.15 18.08
N ARG A 167 4.24 12.79 19.25
CA ARG A 167 5.31 12.71 20.26
C ARG A 167 5.44 11.30 20.82
N ASP A 168 4.35 10.65 21.19
CA ASP A 168 4.37 9.25 21.64
C ASP A 168 4.97 8.33 20.57
N THR A 169 4.62 8.57 19.31
CA THR A 169 5.17 7.82 18.17
C THR A 169 6.67 8.08 18.00
N LEU A 170 7.11 9.34 18.12
CA LEU A 170 8.53 9.71 18.05
C LEU A 170 9.34 9.04 19.18
N ILE A 171 8.81 9.03 20.40
CA ILE A 171 9.43 8.39 21.56
C ILE A 171 9.54 6.88 21.37
N ASP A 172 8.47 6.23 20.92
CA ASP A 172 8.45 4.78 20.67
C ASP A 172 9.39 4.37 19.52
N ALA A 173 9.43 5.16 18.44
CA ALA A 173 10.32 4.90 17.31
C ALA A 173 11.81 5.04 17.70
N GLY A 174 12.10 5.89 18.69
CA GLY A 174 13.44 6.15 19.22
C GLY A 174 14.49 6.48 18.15
N PRO A 175 14.24 7.42 17.22
CA PRO A 175 15.20 7.74 16.17
C PRO A 175 16.37 8.56 16.73
N SER A 176 17.55 8.41 16.12
CA SER A 176 18.67 9.34 16.34
C SER A 176 18.56 10.61 15.48
N ILE A 177 17.80 10.54 14.38
CA ILE A 177 17.66 11.59 13.37
C ILE A 177 16.18 11.82 13.05
N VAL A 178 15.79 13.09 13.02
CA VAL A 178 14.46 13.55 12.60
C VAL A 178 14.62 14.52 11.44
N ILE A 179 13.94 14.27 10.33
CA ILE A 179 13.77 15.24 9.25
C ILE A 179 12.51 16.04 9.55
N ALA A 180 12.65 17.35 9.79
CA ALA A 180 11.52 18.21 10.07
C ALA A 180 11.70 19.63 9.52
N ASP A 181 10.66 20.09 8.83
CA ASP A 181 10.51 21.48 8.42
C ASP A 181 9.96 22.32 9.59
N LYS A 182 9.61 23.58 9.31
CA LYS A 182 9.09 24.49 10.33
C LYS A 182 7.83 23.94 11.02
N ALA A 183 6.87 23.40 10.26
CA ALA A 183 5.61 22.90 10.80
C ALA A 183 5.81 21.62 11.62
N GLY A 184 6.65 20.70 11.13
CA GLY A 184 7.04 19.51 11.87
C GLY A 184 7.72 19.83 13.19
N ARG A 185 8.67 20.78 13.19
CA ARG A 185 9.35 21.24 14.42
C ARG A 185 8.37 21.80 15.45
N MET A 186 7.46 22.68 15.00
CA MET A 186 6.43 23.25 15.86
C MET A 186 5.50 22.19 16.45
N THR A 187 5.13 21.18 15.65
CA THR A 187 4.20 20.13 16.06
C THR A 187 4.84 19.17 17.06
N LEU A 188 6.07 18.72 16.79
CA LEU A 188 6.81 17.81 17.66
C LEU A 188 7.22 18.49 18.96
N GLY A 189 7.61 19.78 18.91
CA GLY A 189 7.99 20.58 20.06
C GLY A 189 9.47 20.42 20.45
N ASP A 190 10.06 21.51 20.95
CA ASP A 190 11.51 21.62 21.19
C ASP A 190 12.04 20.63 22.24
N GLU A 191 11.22 20.28 23.24
CA GLU A 191 11.63 19.38 24.33
C GLU A 191 12.01 17.99 23.78
N VAL A 192 11.14 17.38 22.97
CA VAL A 192 11.38 16.04 22.39
C VAL A 192 12.47 16.10 21.32
N LEU A 193 12.58 17.23 20.61
CA LEU A 193 13.59 17.42 19.57
C LEU A 193 15.00 17.70 20.13
N SER A 194 15.12 18.13 21.38
CA SER A 194 16.41 18.47 22.00
C SER A 194 17.37 17.27 22.13
N SER A 195 16.85 16.05 22.15
CA SER A 195 17.63 14.81 22.28
C SER A 195 17.96 14.12 20.95
N VAL A 196 17.59 14.70 19.80
CA VAL A 196 17.77 14.11 18.48
C VAL A 196 18.41 15.08 17.50
N THR A 197 19.04 14.55 16.45
CA THR A 197 19.56 15.40 15.37
C THR A 197 18.41 15.79 14.44
N VAL A 198 18.09 17.09 14.37
CA VAL A 198 17.03 17.60 13.50
C VAL A 198 17.61 18.15 12.19
N VAL A 199 17.16 17.61 11.06
CA VAL A 199 17.56 18.01 9.72
C VAL A 199 16.39 18.71 9.03
N ASP A 200 16.59 19.93 8.54
CA ASP A 200 15.62 20.56 7.64
C ASP A 200 15.87 20.06 6.22
N PRO A 201 14.89 19.40 5.56
CA PRO A 201 15.08 18.89 4.21
C PRO A 201 15.32 19.98 3.16
N ASN A 202 14.91 21.23 3.43
CA ASN A 202 15.08 22.35 2.51
C ASN A 202 16.48 23.00 2.60
N MET A 203 17.20 22.81 3.71
CA MET A 203 18.51 23.43 3.92
C MET A 203 19.50 23.00 2.84
N LEU A 204 19.50 21.72 2.47
CA LEU A 204 20.45 21.15 1.51
C LEU A 204 20.12 21.46 0.05
N LEU A 205 18.89 21.90 -0.25
CA LEU A 205 18.52 22.36 -1.59
C LEU A 205 19.24 23.68 -1.93
N SER A 206 19.39 24.57 -0.95
CA SER A 206 20.11 25.85 -1.14
C SER A 206 21.61 25.67 -1.44
N THR A 207 22.22 24.57 -0.99
CA THR A 207 23.64 24.25 -1.24
C THR A 207 23.94 23.89 -2.70
N LEU A 208 22.96 23.38 -3.46
CA LEU A 208 23.12 23.10 -4.89
C LEU A 208 23.23 24.38 -5.73
N ASP A 209 22.62 25.46 -5.28
CA ASP A 209 22.69 26.77 -5.97
C ASP A 209 24.00 27.52 -5.66
N GLY A 210 24.50 27.42 -4.43
CA GLY A 210 25.73 28.09 -4.00
C GLY A 210 27.03 27.43 -4.48
N SER A 211 27.04 26.10 -4.65
CA SER A 211 28.27 25.32 -4.91
C SER A 211 28.73 25.30 -6.38
N LYS A 212 27.92 25.80 -7.33
CA LYS A 212 28.26 25.90 -8.77
C LYS A 212 29.46 26.81 -9.10
N ARG A 213 30.08 27.45 -8.10
CA ARG A 213 31.06 28.56 -8.28
C ARG A 213 32.53 28.25 -7.99
N SER A 214 32.92 27.02 -7.61
CA SER A 214 34.33 26.67 -7.31
C SER A 214 34.80 25.37 -7.98
N SER A 215 36.04 25.36 -8.49
CA SER A 215 36.66 24.23 -9.21
C SER A 215 36.91 22.98 -8.34
N ASN A 216 37.26 23.16 -7.06
CA ASN A 216 37.36 22.06 -6.08
C ASN A 216 36.00 21.59 -5.54
N GLY A 217 34.96 22.42 -5.72
CA GLY A 217 33.58 22.07 -5.37
C GLY A 217 32.97 21.04 -6.32
N ARG A 218 33.41 21.02 -7.58
CA ARG A 218 32.79 20.22 -8.65
C ARG A 218 32.90 18.70 -8.44
N ALA A 219 34.09 18.19 -8.11
CA ALA A 219 34.28 16.76 -7.83
C ALA A 219 33.54 16.30 -6.54
N THR A 220 33.45 17.19 -5.54
CA THR A 220 32.66 16.93 -4.32
C THR A 220 31.17 16.95 -4.63
N LEU A 221 30.73 17.86 -5.50
CA LEU A 221 29.34 17.99 -5.96
C LEU A 221 28.91 16.76 -6.77
N ASP A 222 29.73 16.32 -7.73
CA ASP A 222 29.45 15.14 -8.55
C ASP A 222 29.28 13.89 -7.66
N ARG A 223 30.08 13.77 -6.59
CA ARG A 223 29.96 12.66 -5.63
C ARG A 223 28.69 12.71 -4.78
N ILE A 224 28.27 13.88 -4.31
CA ILE A 224 27.05 14.00 -3.48
C ILE A 224 25.77 14.00 -4.32
N CYS A 225 25.87 14.28 -5.62
CA CYS A 225 24.75 14.19 -6.56
C CYS A 225 24.56 12.76 -7.12
N SER A 226 25.56 11.88 -7.03
CA SER A 226 25.45 10.49 -7.47
C SER A 226 24.72 9.61 -6.47
N ASN A 227 24.08 8.53 -6.95
CA ASN A 227 23.39 7.58 -6.09
C ASN A 227 24.38 7.01 -5.04
N PRO A 228 24.03 7.01 -3.75
CA PRO A 228 24.89 6.42 -2.74
C PRO A 228 24.94 4.89 -2.86
N GLU A 229 26.11 4.31 -2.61
CA GLU A 229 26.27 2.87 -2.42
C GLU A 229 26.33 2.59 -0.92
N VAL A 230 25.35 1.86 -0.39
CA VAL A 230 25.26 1.51 1.03
C VAL A 230 25.65 0.05 1.23
N PRO A 231 26.84 -0.25 1.79
CA PRO A 231 27.28 -1.63 1.99
C PRO A 231 26.30 -2.42 2.86
N GLY A 232 25.98 -3.64 2.41
CA GLY A 232 25.10 -4.55 3.15
C GLY A 232 23.60 -4.26 3.02
N LEU A 233 23.18 -3.18 2.36
CA LEU A 233 21.77 -2.93 2.08
C LEU A 233 21.22 -4.01 1.12
N THR A 234 20.04 -4.55 1.47
CA THR A 234 19.34 -5.59 0.70
C THR A 234 17.84 -5.37 0.74
N SER A 235 17.08 -6.07 -0.10
CA SER A 235 15.61 -6.00 -0.10
C SER A 235 14.95 -6.53 1.18
N ARG A 236 15.70 -7.18 2.08
CA ARG A 236 15.23 -7.65 3.40
C ARG A 236 15.27 -6.59 4.48
N HIS A 237 15.89 -5.44 4.22
CA HIS A 237 15.89 -4.33 5.17
C HIS A 237 14.59 -3.55 5.08
N LEU A 238 14.29 -2.84 6.17
CA LEU A 238 13.09 -2.04 6.33
C LEU A 238 13.07 -0.88 5.31
N ALA A 239 11.95 -0.76 4.59
CA ALA A 239 11.62 0.42 3.79
C ALA A 239 10.94 1.49 4.65
N TYR A 240 10.01 1.09 5.51
CA TYR A 240 9.29 2.02 6.38
C TYR A 240 8.79 1.38 7.67
N VAL A 241 8.46 2.24 8.63
CA VAL A 241 7.66 1.89 9.80
C VAL A 241 6.46 2.83 9.87
N ILE A 242 5.25 2.27 9.73
CA ILE A 242 4.00 3.03 9.80
C ILE A 242 3.23 2.66 11.06
N TYR A 243 2.80 3.66 11.81
CA TYR A 243 2.14 3.47 13.09
C TYR A 243 0.62 3.35 12.95
N THR A 244 0.06 2.26 13.45
CA THR A 244 -1.39 2.00 13.47
C THR A 244 -1.98 2.27 14.84
N SER A 245 -3.30 2.49 14.92
CA SER A 245 -4.02 2.56 16.19
C SER A 245 -4.05 1.16 16.81
N GLY A 246 -3.15 0.90 17.76
CA GLY A 246 -3.14 -0.37 18.47
C GLY A 246 -4.43 -0.57 19.26
N SER A 247 -4.92 -1.81 19.31
CA SER A 247 -6.11 -2.21 20.12
C SER A 247 -5.97 -1.89 21.62
N THR A 248 -4.75 -1.64 22.09
CA THR A 248 -4.41 -1.29 23.47
C THR A 248 -4.35 0.23 23.71
N GLY A 249 -4.73 1.06 22.73
CA GLY A 249 -4.66 2.53 22.80
C GLY A 249 -3.27 3.12 22.54
N LYS A 250 -2.20 2.31 22.64
CA LYS A 250 -0.84 2.71 22.26
C LYS A 250 -0.57 2.46 20.77
N PRO A 251 0.00 3.43 20.04
CA PRO A 251 0.43 3.23 18.66
C PRO A 251 1.41 2.06 18.53
N LYS A 252 1.35 1.31 17.42
CA LYS A 252 2.30 0.21 17.12
C LYS A 252 2.90 0.42 15.74
N GLY A 253 4.24 0.37 15.65
CA GLY A 253 4.96 0.50 14.40
C GLY A 253 4.96 -0.80 13.59
N VAL A 254 4.29 -0.81 12.44
CA VAL A 254 4.36 -1.90 11.47
C VAL A 254 5.61 -1.72 10.63
N MET A 255 6.56 -2.64 10.80
CA MET A 255 7.83 -2.66 10.08
C MET A 255 7.68 -3.40 8.76
N VAL A 256 7.95 -2.72 7.63
CA VAL A 256 7.79 -3.31 6.29
C VAL A 256 9.12 -3.29 5.54
N GLU A 257 9.54 -4.45 5.06
CA GLU A 257 10.76 -4.63 4.25
C GLU A 257 10.58 -4.15 2.81
N HIS A 258 11.67 -3.74 2.17
CA HIS A 258 11.70 -3.39 0.75
C HIS A 258 11.09 -4.47 -0.15
N GLN A 259 11.37 -5.75 0.08
CA GLN A 259 10.86 -6.85 -0.73
C GLN A 259 9.34 -6.84 -0.82
N GLY A 260 8.65 -6.59 0.30
CA GLY A 260 7.19 -6.51 0.35
C GLY A 260 6.65 -5.36 -0.49
N VAL A 261 7.31 -4.20 -0.43
CA VAL A 261 6.94 -3.00 -1.23
C VAL A 261 7.23 -3.20 -2.70
N VAL A 262 8.36 -3.82 -3.06
CA VAL A 262 8.71 -4.12 -4.46
C VAL A 262 7.72 -5.12 -5.06
N ASN A 263 7.37 -6.19 -4.34
CA ASN A 263 6.31 -7.10 -4.78
C ASN A 263 4.98 -6.38 -4.99
N LEU A 264 4.61 -5.53 -4.03
CA LEU A 264 3.40 -4.73 -4.09
C LEU A 264 3.37 -3.89 -5.36
N VAL A 265 4.41 -3.09 -5.60
CA VAL A 265 4.53 -2.18 -6.75
C VAL A 265 4.48 -2.96 -8.06
N MET A 266 5.24 -4.05 -8.18
CA MET A 266 5.33 -4.84 -9.40
C MET A 266 4.03 -5.57 -9.74
N SER A 267 3.13 -5.79 -8.78
CA SER A 267 1.82 -6.39 -9.01
C SER A 267 0.75 -5.44 -9.58
N ARG A 268 1.04 -4.13 -9.68
CA ARG A 268 0.02 -3.09 -9.98
C ARG A 268 -0.26 -2.77 -11.44
N PRO A 269 0.68 -2.85 -12.39
CA PRO A 269 0.44 -2.42 -13.77
C PRO A 269 -0.81 -3.03 -14.40
N ASP A 270 -1.00 -4.34 -14.26
CA ASP A 270 -2.12 -5.03 -14.90
C ASP A 270 -3.46 -4.68 -14.23
N VAL A 271 -3.48 -4.62 -12.91
CA VAL A 271 -4.70 -4.35 -12.12
C VAL A 271 -5.14 -2.89 -12.23
N PHE A 272 -4.17 -1.96 -12.20
CA PHE A 272 -4.44 -0.51 -12.18
C PHE A 272 -4.27 0.15 -13.55
N GLY A 273 -3.75 -0.56 -14.56
CA GLY A 273 -3.37 0.02 -15.85
C GLY A 273 -2.29 1.10 -15.75
N LEU A 274 -1.43 0.99 -14.73
CA LEU A 274 -0.35 1.93 -14.45
C LEU A 274 0.77 1.81 -15.48
N ASN A 275 1.27 2.94 -15.95
CA ASN A 275 2.38 3.04 -16.91
C ASN A 275 3.07 4.41 -16.81
N ALA A 276 4.19 4.60 -17.52
CA ALA A 276 4.99 5.83 -17.46
C ALA A 276 4.26 7.12 -17.87
N SER A 277 3.17 7.03 -18.67
CA SER A 277 2.35 8.19 -19.01
C SER A 277 1.29 8.52 -17.96
N SER A 278 1.22 7.74 -16.87
CA SER A 278 0.23 7.93 -15.82
C SER A 278 0.52 9.16 -14.98
N ARG A 279 -0.55 9.73 -14.43
CA ARG A 279 -0.51 10.87 -13.50
C ARG A 279 -1.32 10.49 -12.27
N ALA A 280 -0.67 10.41 -11.13
CA ALA A 280 -1.25 9.89 -9.91
C ALA A 280 -1.35 10.97 -8.84
N ILE A 281 -2.48 11.06 -8.15
CA ILE A 281 -2.61 11.98 -7.02
C ILE A 281 -2.19 11.33 -5.70
N LEU A 282 -1.36 12.04 -4.93
CA LEU A 282 -1.08 11.71 -3.54
C LEU A 282 -2.16 12.39 -2.68
N PHE A 283 -3.21 11.65 -2.32
CA PHE A 283 -4.34 12.16 -1.52
C PHE A 283 -4.23 11.83 -0.03
N PHE A 284 -3.77 10.64 0.35
CA PHE A 284 -3.76 10.22 1.75
C PHE A 284 -2.78 11.03 2.61
N SER A 285 -3.05 11.05 3.92
CA SER A 285 -2.10 11.54 4.92
C SER A 285 -0.77 10.80 4.79
N PHE A 286 0.33 11.48 5.09
CA PHE A 286 1.65 10.88 4.98
C PHE A 286 1.86 9.70 5.94
N GLY A 287 1.19 9.74 7.11
CA GLY A 287 1.21 8.65 8.09
C GLY A 287 0.35 7.43 7.73
N PHE A 288 -0.36 7.45 6.60
CA PHE A 288 -1.19 6.34 6.14
C PHE A 288 -0.50 5.56 5.00
N ASP A 289 -0.56 4.24 5.03
CA ASP A 289 0.20 3.35 4.16
C ASP A 289 -0.22 3.40 2.67
N ALA A 290 -1.45 3.79 2.36
CA ALA A 290 -1.88 4.07 0.98
C ALA A 290 -1.05 5.21 0.34
N CYS A 291 -0.48 6.12 1.15
CA CYS A 291 0.48 7.12 0.67
C CYS A 291 1.74 6.46 0.10
N ALA A 292 2.26 5.43 0.77
CA ALA A 292 3.42 4.66 0.31
C ALA A 292 3.11 3.92 -1.00
N LEU A 293 1.94 3.27 -1.10
CA LEU A 293 1.54 2.58 -2.33
C LEU A 293 1.52 3.51 -3.54
N ILE A 294 0.79 4.63 -3.46
CA ILE A 294 0.64 5.53 -4.61
C ILE A 294 1.96 6.24 -4.95
N MET A 295 2.75 6.64 -3.96
CA MET A 295 4.08 7.23 -4.18
C MET A 295 5.01 6.25 -4.91
N PHE A 296 5.18 5.04 -4.37
CA PHE A 296 6.16 4.08 -4.90
C PHE A 296 5.73 3.43 -6.20
N MET A 297 4.43 3.18 -6.40
CA MET A 297 3.97 2.69 -7.70
C MET A 297 4.19 3.75 -8.77
N THR A 298 3.94 5.02 -8.47
CA THR A 298 4.06 6.10 -9.45
C THR A 298 5.52 6.30 -9.86
N LEU A 299 6.41 6.48 -8.87
CA LEU A 299 7.83 6.71 -9.09
C LEU A 299 8.57 5.47 -9.62
N GLY A 300 8.13 4.26 -9.24
CA GLY A 300 8.71 3.01 -9.72
C GLY A 300 8.40 2.69 -11.18
N PHE A 301 7.35 3.30 -11.76
CA PHE A 301 6.90 3.05 -13.14
C PHE A 301 7.15 4.22 -14.11
N GLY A 302 7.84 5.27 -13.68
CA GLY A 302 8.16 6.42 -14.54
C GLY A 302 7.00 7.41 -14.69
N ALA A 303 5.94 7.27 -13.88
CA ALA A 303 4.76 8.13 -13.90
C ALA A 303 4.97 9.43 -13.09
N SER A 304 4.06 10.40 -13.20
CA SER A 304 4.12 11.66 -12.45
C SER A 304 3.24 11.62 -11.20
N LEU A 305 3.80 11.99 -10.05
CA LEU A 305 3.13 12.07 -8.76
C LEU A 305 2.71 13.51 -8.43
N HIS A 306 1.41 13.76 -8.40
CA HIS A 306 0.83 15.04 -8.03
C HIS A 306 0.53 15.07 -6.53
N VAL A 307 1.37 15.78 -5.77
CA VAL A 307 1.14 16.01 -4.33
C VAL A 307 0.04 17.06 -4.18
N LEU A 308 -1.09 16.68 -3.61
CA LEU A 308 -2.20 17.59 -3.40
C LEU A 308 -2.03 18.41 -2.13
N SER A 309 -2.31 19.71 -2.20
CA SER A 309 -2.43 20.56 -1.02
C SER A 309 -3.73 20.25 -0.25
N ASP A 310 -3.76 20.57 1.04
CA ASP A 310 -4.92 20.30 1.89
C ASP A 310 -6.18 21.03 1.45
N ARG A 311 -6.03 22.23 0.84
CA ARG A 311 -7.13 22.97 0.21
C ARG A 311 -7.85 22.13 -0.85
N ILE A 312 -7.12 21.39 -1.67
CA ILE A 312 -7.68 20.54 -2.72
C ILE A 312 -8.19 19.23 -2.13
N ARG A 313 -7.46 18.63 -1.18
CA ARG A 313 -7.82 17.34 -0.58
C ARG A 313 -9.16 17.38 0.16
N TYR A 314 -9.44 18.47 0.87
CA TYR A 314 -10.63 18.57 1.72
C TYR A 314 -11.86 19.18 1.01
N ASP A 315 -11.74 19.58 -0.26
CA ASP A 315 -12.85 20.04 -1.08
C ASP A 315 -13.04 19.09 -2.27
N GLN A 316 -14.13 18.31 -2.23
CA GLN A 316 -14.42 17.29 -3.23
C GLN A 316 -14.56 17.86 -4.66
N ASN A 317 -15.12 19.06 -4.82
CA ASN A 317 -15.28 19.67 -6.15
C ASN A 317 -13.92 20.12 -6.68
N GLN A 318 -13.10 20.75 -5.83
CA GLN A 318 -11.75 21.15 -6.21
C GLN A 318 -10.86 19.94 -6.53
N LEU A 319 -11.00 18.83 -5.79
CA LEU A 319 -10.33 17.57 -6.11
C LEU A 319 -10.72 17.06 -7.50
N TRP A 320 -12.02 17.02 -7.79
CA TRP A 320 -12.53 16.55 -9.08
C TRP A 320 -12.09 17.44 -10.24
N ASP A 321 -12.12 18.75 -10.02
CA ASP A 321 -11.65 19.74 -11.00
C ASP A 321 -10.16 19.63 -11.25
N TYR A 322 -9.37 19.43 -10.18
CA TYR A 322 -7.94 19.19 -10.31
C TYR A 322 -7.65 17.94 -11.13
N MET A 323 -8.39 16.85 -10.89
CA MET A 323 -8.22 15.60 -11.64
C MET A 323 -8.46 15.78 -13.14
N GLU A 324 -9.53 16.48 -13.53
CA GLU A 324 -9.81 16.75 -14.94
C GLU A 324 -8.78 17.70 -15.57
N GLN A 325 -8.46 18.81 -14.89
CA GLN A 325 -7.55 19.85 -15.42
C GLN A 325 -6.12 19.34 -15.60
N ASN A 326 -5.68 18.43 -14.74
CA ASN A 326 -4.31 17.88 -14.75
C ASN A 326 -4.22 16.51 -15.41
N TYR A 327 -5.30 16.03 -16.04
CA TYR A 327 -5.37 14.73 -16.72
C TYR A 327 -4.93 13.58 -15.81
N ILE A 328 -5.41 13.58 -14.56
CA ILE A 328 -5.08 12.54 -13.58
C ILE A 328 -5.66 11.20 -14.01
N THR A 329 -4.81 10.19 -14.08
CA THR A 329 -5.18 8.83 -14.51
C THR A 329 -5.25 7.83 -13.35
N GLN A 330 -4.70 8.16 -12.18
CA GLN A 330 -4.67 7.28 -11.01
C GLN A 330 -5.05 8.05 -9.75
N ALA A 331 -6.04 7.55 -9.01
CA ALA A 331 -6.45 8.11 -7.73
C ALA A 331 -6.74 6.98 -6.74
N ILE A 332 -6.10 7.01 -5.57
CA ILE A 332 -6.49 6.15 -4.44
C ILE A 332 -7.28 7.02 -3.46
N LEU A 333 -8.53 6.64 -3.18
CA LEU A 333 -9.47 7.36 -2.30
C LEU A 333 -10.24 6.38 -1.41
N THR A 334 -10.91 6.89 -0.37
CA THR A 334 -11.88 6.11 0.39
C THR A 334 -13.31 6.35 -0.11
N PRO A 335 -14.25 5.42 0.11
CA PRO A 335 -15.67 5.64 -0.13
C PRO A 335 -16.21 6.94 0.47
N THR A 336 -15.81 7.26 1.70
CA THR A 336 -16.24 8.50 2.40
C THR A 336 -15.95 9.77 1.60
N VAL A 337 -14.80 9.86 0.92
CA VAL A 337 -14.45 11.02 0.08
C VAL A 337 -15.41 11.20 -1.11
N LEU A 338 -16.12 10.14 -1.50
CA LEU A 338 -16.92 10.07 -2.73
C LEU A 338 -18.44 10.08 -2.49
N GLN A 339 -18.90 10.09 -1.24
CA GLN A 339 -20.33 9.97 -0.91
C GLN A 339 -21.17 11.16 -1.42
N SER A 340 -20.64 12.38 -1.45
CA SER A 340 -21.37 13.59 -1.86
C SER A 340 -21.27 13.90 -3.36
N ASN A 341 -21.38 12.89 -4.23
CA ASN A 341 -21.06 13.00 -5.66
C ASN A 341 -22.08 13.76 -6.55
N GLU A 342 -23.18 14.28 -6.01
CA GLU A 342 -24.28 14.87 -6.79
C GLU A 342 -23.89 16.06 -7.68
N ARG A 343 -22.78 16.74 -7.36
CA ARG A 343 -22.27 17.91 -8.11
C ARG A 343 -21.07 17.59 -9.00
N LEU A 344 -20.60 16.35 -8.98
CA LEU A 344 -19.40 15.97 -9.72
C LEU A 344 -19.72 15.85 -11.21
N ARG A 345 -18.84 16.39 -12.03
CA ARG A 345 -18.93 16.31 -13.49
C ARG A 345 -18.31 15.01 -13.99
N VAL A 346 -18.72 14.60 -15.19
CA VAL A 346 -18.09 13.49 -15.90
C VAL A 346 -16.62 13.85 -16.21
N LEU A 347 -15.70 12.95 -15.89
CA LEU A 347 -14.29 13.07 -16.24
C LEU A 347 -14.07 12.54 -17.66
N SER A 348 -13.38 13.33 -18.48
CA SER A 348 -12.99 12.90 -19.83
C SER A 348 -11.75 11.99 -19.78
N THR A 349 -10.90 12.21 -18.78
CA THR A 349 -9.67 11.44 -18.57
C THR A 349 -10.00 9.99 -18.16
N PRO A 350 -9.31 8.97 -18.69
CA PRO A 350 -9.51 7.57 -18.31
C PRO A 350 -8.94 7.28 -16.91
N LEU A 351 -9.64 7.75 -15.87
CA LEU A 351 -9.26 7.59 -14.47
C LEU A 351 -9.39 6.13 -14.02
N THR A 352 -8.33 5.58 -13.44
CA THR A 352 -8.41 4.40 -12.58
C THR A 352 -8.60 4.87 -11.14
N LEU A 353 -9.81 4.67 -10.63
CA LEU A 353 -10.21 4.99 -9.27
C LEU A 353 -10.05 3.76 -8.39
N ILE A 354 -9.13 3.82 -7.45
CA ILE A 354 -8.76 2.75 -6.54
C ILE A 354 -9.34 3.08 -5.17
N ILE A 355 -10.22 2.22 -4.67
CA ILE A 355 -10.94 2.39 -3.42
C ILE A 355 -10.31 1.51 -2.35
N VAL A 356 -9.96 2.10 -1.20
CA VAL A 356 -9.29 1.41 -0.09
C VAL A 356 -9.87 1.80 1.26
N GLY A 357 -9.53 1.02 2.29
CA GLY A 357 -9.65 1.42 3.71
C GLY A 357 -11.05 1.29 4.34
N GLU A 358 -12.12 1.24 3.55
CA GLU A 358 -13.49 1.14 4.05
C GLU A 358 -14.33 0.16 3.22
N ALA A 359 -15.46 -0.27 3.76
CA ALA A 359 -16.45 -1.04 3.00
C ALA A 359 -16.95 -0.21 1.81
N PHE A 360 -16.97 -0.81 0.63
CA PHE A 360 -17.35 -0.13 -0.61
C PHE A 360 -18.81 -0.49 -0.98
N PRO A 361 -19.79 0.43 -0.84
CA PRO A 361 -21.18 0.11 -1.14
C PRO A 361 -21.44 0.01 -2.64
N ALA A 362 -22.27 -0.95 -3.07
CA ALA A 362 -22.65 -1.10 -4.48
C ALA A 362 -23.34 0.15 -5.05
N ALA A 363 -24.15 0.85 -4.24
CA ALA A 363 -24.78 2.11 -4.64
C ALA A 363 -23.75 3.19 -5.03
N LEU A 364 -22.59 3.22 -4.38
CA LEU A 364 -21.54 4.17 -4.71
C LEU A 364 -20.88 3.83 -6.06
N ILE A 365 -20.70 2.55 -6.39
CA ILE A 365 -20.24 2.13 -7.73
C ILE A 365 -21.21 2.63 -8.80
N GLN A 366 -22.52 2.42 -8.59
CA GLN A 366 -23.55 2.84 -9.54
C GLN A 366 -23.57 4.35 -9.77
N ALA A 367 -23.28 5.14 -8.73
CA ALA A 367 -23.16 6.60 -8.85
C ALA A 367 -21.86 7.04 -9.54
N LEU A 368 -20.76 6.30 -9.36
CA LEU A 368 -19.45 6.65 -9.91
C LEU A 368 -19.26 6.23 -11.37
N GLN A 369 -19.82 5.10 -11.80
CA GLN A 369 -19.64 4.60 -13.17
C GLN A 369 -20.01 5.62 -14.27
N PRO A 370 -21.13 6.37 -14.16
CA PRO A 370 -21.45 7.44 -15.11
C PRO A 370 -20.46 8.61 -15.11
N LEU A 371 -19.78 8.86 -13.99
CA LEU A 371 -18.81 9.96 -13.84
C LEU A 371 -17.43 9.63 -14.42
N ILE A 372 -17.09 8.35 -14.56
CA ILE A 372 -15.82 7.87 -15.13
C ILE A 372 -16.04 6.83 -16.23
N PRO A 373 -16.77 7.17 -17.31
CA PRO A 373 -17.22 6.21 -18.32
C PRO A 373 -16.07 5.52 -19.09
N ASN A 374 -14.91 6.18 -19.16
CA ASN A 374 -13.70 5.67 -19.80
C ASN A 374 -12.69 5.08 -18.79
N GLY A 375 -13.05 5.08 -17.50
CA GLY A 375 -12.17 4.71 -16.41
C GLY A 375 -12.29 3.27 -15.95
N ARG A 376 -11.67 2.99 -14.81
CA ARG A 376 -11.74 1.72 -14.07
C ARG A 376 -12.05 2.02 -12.62
N ILE A 377 -12.83 1.14 -11.98
CA ILE A 377 -13.00 1.14 -10.52
C ILE A 377 -12.35 -0.13 -9.99
N VAL A 378 -11.48 0.01 -9.01
CA VAL A 378 -10.82 -1.11 -8.34
C VAL A 378 -11.09 -1.01 -6.85
N ASN A 379 -11.56 -2.09 -6.23
CA ASN A 379 -11.62 -2.23 -4.79
C ASN A 379 -10.34 -2.95 -4.34
N ASP A 380 -9.50 -2.28 -3.56
CA ASP A 380 -8.21 -2.79 -3.13
C ASP A 380 -8.18 -2.88 -1.60
N TYR A 381 -7.72 -4.03 -1.09
CA TYR A 381 -7.82 -4.37 0.32
C TYR A 381 -6.52 -4.98 0.83
N GLY A 382 -6.05 -4.43 1.94
CA GLY A 382 -5.09 -5.07 2.84
C GLY A 382 -4.90 -4.23 4.09
N PRO A 383 -4.56 -4.85 5.23
CA PRO A 383 -4.10 -4.13 6.39
C PRO A 383 -2.63 -3.68 6.20
N THR A 384 -2.17 -2.75 7.04
CA THR A 384 -0.79 -2.24 6.98
C THR A 384 0.26 -3.34 7.10
N GLU A 385 -0.02 -4.36 7.90
CA GLU A 385 0.83 -5.53 8.12
C GLU A 385 1.05 -6.38 6.86
N THR A 386 0.26 -6.22 5.80
CA THR A 386 0.47 -6.93 4.53
C THR A 386 1.28 -6.14 3.51
N ALA A 387 1.91 -5.03 3.91
CA ALA A 387 2.50 -4.03 3.01
C ALA A 387 1.40 -3.40 2.12
N VAL A 388 0.52 -2.64 2.76
CA VAL A 388 -0.61 -1.87 2.18
C VAL A 388 -1.77 -2.70 1.63
N SER A 389 -1.49 -3.71 0.81
CA SER A 389 -2.55 -4.40 0.06
C SER A 389 -2.24 -5.87 -0.18
N ALA A 390 -3.28 -6.69 -0.19
CA ALA A 390 -3.20 -8.14 -0.32
C ALA A 390 -4.20 -8.72 -1.33
N ILE A 391 -5.32 -8.04 -1.56
CA ILE A 391 -6.45 -8.50 -2.38
C ILE A 391 -6.94 -7.34 -3.23
N ALA A 392 -7.24 -7.61 -4.51
CA ALA A 392 -7.85 -6.61 -5.38
C ALA A 392 -9.02 -7.20 -6.17
N TRP A 393 -10.04 -6.36 -6.39
CA TRP A 393 -11.17 -6.64 -7.27
C TRP A 393 -11.35 -5.52 -8.27
N GLN A 394 -11.31 -5.85 -9.56
CA GLN A 394 -11.63 -4.91 -10.61
C GLN A 394 -13.13 -4.96 -10.91
N CYS A 395 -13.80 -3.81 -10.79
CA CYS A 395 -15.22 -3.69 -11.08
C CYS A 395 -15.49 -3.87 -12.59
N PRO A 396 -16.43 -4.75 -12.99
CA PRO A 396 -16.86 -4.83 -14.38
C PRO A 396 -17.65 -3.58 -14.78
N LYS A 397 -17.61 -3.21 -16.08
CA LYS A 397 -18.24 -1.97 -16.60
C LYS A 397 -19.73 -1.83 -16.30
N ASN A 398 -20.46 -2.94 -16.21
CA ASN A 398 -21.91 -2.97 -15.98
C ASN A 398 -22.24 -3.70 -14.67
N PHE A 399 -21.50 -3.41 -13.61
CA PHE A 399 -21.71 -4.03 -12.31
C PHE A 399 -23.09 -3.68 -11.75
N ASN A 400 -23.91 -4.70 -11.51
CA ASN A 400 -25.26 -4.58 -10.93
C ASN A 400 -25.44 -5.48 -9.70
N GLY A 401 -24.34 -5.96 -9.10
CA GLY A 401 -24.37 -6.79 -7.91
C GLY A 401 -24.66 -5.98 -6.65
N GLU A 402 -25.27 -6.61 -5.65
CA GLU A 402 -25.56 -5.99 -4.35
C GLU A 402 -24.34 -5.96 -3.42
N ILE A 403 -23.46 -6.96 -3.55
CA ILE A 403 -22.26 -7.12 -2.72
C ILE A 403 -21.02 -6.83 -3.57
N VAL A 404 -20.20 -5.89 -3.11
CA VAL A 404 -18.91 -5.56 -3.72
C VAL A 404 -17.82 -6.47 -3.13
N PRO A 405 -17.20 -7.36 -3.91
CA PRO A 405 -16.12 -8.20 -3.41
C PRO A 405 -14.86 -7.39 -3.12
N ILE A 406 -14.05 -7.87 -2.16
CA ILE A 406 -12.67 -7.41 -1.99
C ILE A 406 -11.72 -8.03 -3.03
N GLY A 407 -12.09 -9.18 -3.61
CA GLY A 407 -11.47 -9.72 -4.82
C GLY A 407 -10.60 -10.96 -4.63
N ARG A 408 -9.49 -11.00 -5.36
CA ARG A 408 -8.54 -12.11 -5.38
C ARG A 408 -7.16 -11.68 -4.86
N PRO A 409 -6.34 -12.61 -4.35
CA PRO A 409 -4.99 -12.29 -3.89
C PRO A 409 -4.19 -11.61 -5.00
N ILE A 410 -3.41 -10.58 -4.65
CA ILE A 410 -2.40 -10.01 -5.55
C ILE A 410 -1.21 -10.97 -5.67
N ALA A 411 -0.33 -10.70 -6.64
CA ALA A 411 0.86 -11.52 -6.88
C ALA A 411 1.66 -11.81 -5.59
N ASN A 412 2.08 -13.07 -5.44
CA ASN A 412 2.87 -13.58 -4.31
C ASN A 412 2.23 -13.42 -2.92
N LYS A 413 0.92 -13.20 -2.84
CA LYS A 413 0.16 -13.22 -1.58
C LYS A 413 -0.74 -14.46 -1.53
N ARG A 414 -0.95 -14.99 -0.32
CA ARG A 414 -1.87 -16.09 -0.06
C ARG A 414 -2.89 -15.68 0.98
N ILE A 415 -4.14 -15.99 0.72
CA ILE A 415 -5.28 -15.65 1.57
C ILE A 415 -5.90 -16.94 2.07
N TYR A 416 -6.11 -17.01 3.37
CA TYR A 416 -6.75 -18.14 4.04
C TYR A 416 -7.87 -17.62 4.93
N LEU A 417 -9.08 -18.15 4.74
CA LEU A 417 -10.20 -17.93 5.64
C LEU A 417 -10.26 -19.10 6.60
N LEU A 418 -10.00 -18.84 7.89
CA LEU A 418 -9.86 -19.87 8.91
C LEU A 418 -10.93 -19.75 9.99
N GLY A 419 -11.48 -20.88 10.41
CA GLY A 419 -12.38 -20.94 11.57
C GLY A 419 -11.61 -20.90 12.89
N ARG A 420 -12.36 -20.98 14.00
CA ARG A 420 -11.81 -20.95 15.38
C ARG A 420 -10.70 -21.97 15.69
N HIS A 421 -10.64 -23.06 14.92
CA HIS A 421 -9.64 -24.12 15.06
C HIS A 421 -8.48 -24.02 14.04
N ARG A 422 -8.32 -22.87 13.38
CA ARG A 422 -7.29 -22.64 12.34
C ARG A 422 -7.37 -23.62 11.16
N LYS A 423 -8.57 -24.10 10.85
CA LYS A 423 -8.88 -24.91 9.66
C LYS A 423 -9.60 -24.03 8.62
N PRO A 424 -9.41 -24.28 7.32
CA PRO A 424 -10.14 -23.57 6.28
C PRO A 424 -11.65 -23.67 6.49
N VAL A 425 -12.36 -22.57 6.26
CA VAL A 425 -13.82 -22.58 6.28
C VAL A 425 -14.38 -22.96 4.91
N PRO A 426 -15.59 -23.56 4.84
CA PRO A 426 -16.24 -23.85 3.57
C PRO A 426 -16.64 -22.58 2.82
N LEU A 427 -16.88 -22.73 1.52
CA LEU A 427 -17.34 -21.62 0.69
C LEU A 427 -18.69 -21.05 1.17
N GLY A 428 -18.72 -19.74 1.43
CA GLY A 428 -19.92 -19.01 1.87
C GLY A 428 -20.14 -18.97 3.39
N ALA A 429 -19.19 -19.46 4.18
CA ALA A 429 -19.22 -19.46 5.64
C ALA A 429 -19.00 -18.07 6.28
#